data_AF-A0A4Y8KHU0-F1
#
_entry.id   AF-A0A4Y8KHU0-F1
#
_cell.length_a   1.000
_cell.length_b   1.000
_cell.length_c   1.000
_cell.angle_alpha   90.00
_cell.angle_beta   90.00
_cell.angle_gamma   90.00
#
_symmetry.space_group_name_H-M   'P 1'
#
loop_
_entity.id
_entity.type
_entity.pdbx_description
1 polymer ?
#
loop_
_entity_poly.entity_id
_entity_poly.type
_entity_poly.pdbx_seq_one_letter_code
_entity_poly.pdbx_strand_id
1 'polypeptide(L)'
;MSATKPAAERVGWVDTGRGIAILLVALFHSANWLIGAGFDIPYWREINESLSSMRMPLFFVLSGLFAPKWLLKPWRDLWTVKVRLYLWVFLLWEVIGSIVFLINQTVTGVGFGVRHAVLDLVASPVLPRFELWFIWALSIFFIVAKLCRRVNPRLQLVVAGAVSVVALSGLDTPNVGWSGSLKYYFFFLAGIYLRSWIIRIGTVDNRLLVGAAMFVWVAVTTTVALLGLRDVFGLYFLNCLVGVVGGIAFSRTLRGVRWLGMIGRITLPIYLAHTPIVILISSVLSLPILLSAVAVIAPVMPLILAATAVLLALALNRFASRSWLRYAYEPPPFVTELEWRQRRSDRPTRSAEPT
;
A
#
# COMPACT_ATOMS: atom_id res chain seq x y z
N MET A 1 -25.28 28.63 18.05
CA MET A 1 -24.39 27.51 18.44
C MET A 1 -24.73 26.31 17.56
N SER A 2 -23.94 26.05 16.51
CA SER A 2 -24.16 24.92 15.60
C SER A 2 -23.48 23.69 16.20
N ALA A 3 -24.27 22.70 16.60
CA ALA A 3 -23.77 21.43 17.09
C ALA A 3 -22.98 20.74 15.98
N THR A 4 -21.65 20.72 16.13
CA THR A 4 -20.78 19.86 15.34
C THR A 4 -21.20 18.41 15.59
N LYS A 5 -21.76 17.77 14.57
CA LYS A 5 -21.95 16.31 14.56
C LYS A 5 -20.65 15.66 15.04
N PRO A 6 -20.68 14.71 16.01
CA PRO A 6 -19.49 14.00 16.42
C PRO A 6 -18.87 13.40 15.15
N ALA A 7 -17.61 13.72 14.87
CA ALA A 7 -16.88 13.09 13.79
C ALA A 7 -17.01 11.57 14.02
N ALA A 8 -17.76 10.89 13.14
CA ALA A 8 -18.08 9.47 13.23
C ALA A 8 -16.91 8.71 13.86
N GLU A 9 -17.15 8.16 15.05
CA GLU A 9 -16.18 7.57 15.97
C GLU A 9 -15.10 6.81 15.19
N ARG A 10 -13.98 7.49 14.92
CA ARG A 10 -12.91 6.91 14.12
C ARG A 10 -12.21 5.90 15.01
N VAL A 11 -12.27 4.65 14.59
CA VAL A 11 -11.65 3.55 15.29
C VAL A 11 -10.12 3.71 15.22
N GLY A 12 -9.52 4.30 16.25
CA GLY A 12 -8.13 4.78 16.22
C GLY A 12 -7.06 3.73 15.92
N TRP A 13 -7.35 2.45 16.18
CA TRP A 13 -6.44 1.36 15.81
C TRP A 13 -6.36 1.16 14.29
N VAL A 14 -7.40 1.52 13.52
CA VAL A 14 -7.39 1.38 12.05
C VAL A 14 -6.39 2.35 11.43
N ASP A 15 -6.40 3.61 11.86
CA ASP A 15 -5.39 4.59 11.44
C ASP A 15 -3.99 4.14 11.89
N THR A 16 -3.85 3.67 13.13
CA THR A 16 -2.58 3.14 13.65
C THR A 16 -2.05 1.99 12.81
N GLY A 17 -2.91 1.04 12.42
CA GLY A 17 -2.54 -0.10 11.59
C GLY A 17 -2.12 0.30 10.18
N ARG A 18 -2.78 1.30 9.59
CA ARG A 18 -2.34 1.87 8.31
C ARG A 18 -0.97 2.53 8.44
N GLY A 19 -0.70 3.19 9.56
CA GLY A 19 0.59 3.78 9.90
C GLY A 19 1.70 2.74 10.04
N ILE A 20 1.45 1.69 10.82
CA ILE A 20 2.39 0.57 10.97
C ILE A 20 2.66 -0.09 9.62
N ALA A 21 1.62 -0.40 8.85
CA ALA A 21 1.77 -1.05 7.56
C ALA A 21 2.63 -0.23 6.60
N ILE A 22 2.41 1.09 6.47
CA ILE A 22 3.22 1.91 5.55
C ILE A 22 4.68 2.05 6.02
N LEU A 23 4.92 2.09 7.33
CA LEU A 23 6.28 2.12 7.88
C LEU A 23 7.02 0.80 7.63
N LEU A 24 6.33 -0.34 7.79
CA LEU A 24 6.91 -1.65 7.49
C LEU A 24 7.13 -1.86 5.98
N VAL A 25 6.35 -1.19 5.12
CA VAL A 25 6.60 -1.16 3.67
C VAL A 25 7.87 -0.37 3.38
N ALA A 26 8.01 0.84 3.94
CA ALA A 26 9.23 1.62 3.79
C ALA A 26 10.48 0.87 4.28
N LEU A 27 10.39 0.21 5.43
CA LEU A 27 11.46 -0.62 5.98
C LEU A 27 11.86 -1.79 5.06
N PHE A 28 10.87 -2.45 4.47
CA PHE A 28 11.11 -3.52 3.51
C PHE A 28 11.89 -3.04 2.28
N HIS A 29 11.47 -1.93 1.67
CA HIS A 29 12.17 -1.39 0.51
C HIS A 29 13.56 -0.87 0.89
N SER A 30 13.72 -0.23 2.04
CA SER A 30 15.03 0.18 2.54
C SER A 30 16.00 -1.01 2.67
N ALA A 31 15.56 -2.12 3.26
CA ALA A 31 16.38 -3.32 3.35
C ALA A 31 16.70 -3.92 1.97
N ASN A 32 15.69 -4.09 1.11
CA ASN A 32 15.89 -4.70 -0.21
C ASN A 32 16.83 -3.88 -1.11
N TRP A 33 16.71 -2.55 -1.10
CA TRP A 33 17.59 -1.68 -1.88
C TRP A 33 19.01 -1.65 -1.32
N LEU A 34 19.20 -1.73 0.00
CA LEU A 34 20.53 -1.89 0.60
C LEU A 34 21.15 -3.25 0.23
N ILE A 35 20.39 -4.34 0.28
CA ILE A 35 20.86 -5.67 -0.15
C ILE A 35 21.25 -5.63 -1.64
N GLY A 36 20.41 -5.05 -2.50
CA GLY A 36 20.69 -4.90 -3.93
C GLY A 36 21.88 -3.98 -4.22
N ALA A 37 22.17 -3.04 -3.32
CA ALA A 37 23.34 -2.18 -3.35
C ALA A 37 24.63 -2.85 -2.85
N GLY A 38 24.58 -4.12 -2.44
CA GLY A 38 25.73 -4.91 -2.02
C GLY A 38 26.01 -4.93 -0.51
N PHE A 39 25.11 -4.40 0.32
CA PHE A 39 25.25 -4.47 1.78
C PHE A 39 24.87 -5.86 2.31
N ASP A 40 25.76 -6.48 3.09
CA ASP A 40 25.52 -7.78 3.70
C ASP A 40 24.68 -7.66 4.98
N ILE A 41 23.36 -7.83 4.84
CA ILE A 41 22.39 -7.71 5.93
C ILE A 41 21.36 -8.86 5.91
N PRO A 42 21.80 -10.13 6.04
CA PRO A 42 20.99 -11.31 5.74
C PRO A 42 19.77 -11.44 6.65
N TYR A 43 19.89 -11.10 7.94
CA TYR A 43 18.79 -11.15 8.91
C TYR A 43 17.58 -10.30 8.50
N TRP A 44 17.81 -9.19 7.77
CA TRP A 44 16.72 -8.34 7.31
C TRP A 44 15.84 -9.01 6.25
N ARG A 45 16.38 -9.97 5.49
CA ARG A 45 15.57 -10.78 4.55
C ARG A 45 14.56 -11.62 5.32
N GLU A 46 15.02 -12.37 6.31
CA GLU A 46 14.18 -13.24 7.15
C GLU A 46 13.13 -12.45 7.95
N ILE A 47 13.53 -11.32 8.54
CA ILE A 47 12.62 -10.42 9.25
C ILE A 47 11.54 -9.91 8.30
N ASN A 48 11.92 -9.47 7.10
CA ASN A 48 10.98 -8.94 6.11
C ASN A 48 10.03 -10.00 5.59
N GLU A 49 10.53 -11.21 5.34
CA GLU A 49 9.71 -12.34 4.93
C GLU A 49 8.69 -12.69 6.02
N SER A 50 9.13 -12.75 7.27
CA SER A 50 8.27 -13.01 8.42
C SER A 50 7.16 -11.97 8.54
N LEU A 51 7.52 -10.68 8.49
CA LEU A 51 6.57 -9.57 8.58
C LEU A 51 5.64 -9.48 7.38
N SER A 52 5.97 -10.10 6.24
CA SER A 52 5.14 -10.04 5.03
C SER A 52 3.78 -10.74 5.19
N SER A 53 3.69 -11.74 6.09
CA SER A 53 2.43 -12.42 6.45
C SER A 53 1.41 -11.49 7.10
N MET A 54 1.86 -10.41 7.75
CA MET A 54 0.99 -9.43 8.38
C MET A 54 0.88 -8.16 7.52
N ARG A 55 2.02 -7.60 7.09
CA ARG A 55 2.10 -6.28 6.44
C ARG A 55 1.16 -6.15 5.25
N MET A 56 1.29 -7.02 4.25
CA MET A 56 0.54 -6.89 3.01
C MET A 56 -0.94 -7.26 3.19
N PRO A 57 -1.28 -8.43 3.79
CA PRO A 57 -2.67 -8.80 4.05
C PRO A 57 -3.41 -7.77 4.89
N LEU A 58 -2.82 -7.29 5.98
CA LEU A 58 -3.42 -6.26 6.83
C LEU A 58 -3.70 -4.99 6.04
N PHE A 59 -2.75 -4.52 5.23
CA PHE A 59 -2.91 -3.28 4.47
C PHE A 59 -4.07 -3.34 3.47
N PHE A 60 -4.26 -4.50 2.82
CA PHE A 60 -5.42 -4.73 1.94
C PHE A 60 -6.73 -4.85 2.70
N VAL A 61 -6.77 -5.55 3.85
CA VAL A 61 -7.95 -5.58 4.74
C VAL A 61 -8.35 -4.16 5.16
N LEU A 62 -7.39 -3.36 5.64
CA LEU A 62 -7.64 -1.98 6.08
C LEU A 62 -8.11 -1.09 4.93
N SER A 63 -7.60 -1.31 3.72
CA SER A 63 -8.08 -0.61 2.51
C SER A 63 -9.52 -0.99 2.16
N GLY A 64 -9.87 -2.27 2.31
CA GLY A 64 -11.22 -2.80 2.11
C GLY A 64 -12.26 -2.22 3.08
N LEU A 65 -11.90 -1.92 4.33
CA LEU A 65 -12.82 -1.35 5.34
C LEU A 65 -13.48 -0.03 4.89
N PHE A 66 -12.82 0.73 4.00
CA PHE A 66 -13.31 2.01 3.49
C PHE A 66 -13.98 1.90 2.12
N ALA A 67 -14.01 0.72 1.53
CA ALA A 67 -14.55 0.48 0.20
C ALA A 67 -16.08 0.43 0.10
N PRO A 68 -16.88 -0.06 1.08
CA PRO A 68 -18.32 -0.26 0.93
C PRO A 68 -19.10 0.96 0.40
N LYS A 69 -18.74 2.18 0.85
CA LYS A 69 -19.40 3.41 0.38
C LYS A 69 -19.25 3.65 -1.13
N TRP A 70 -18.18 3.14 -1.75
CA TRP A 70 -17.90 3.33 -3.17
C TRP A 70 -18.60 2.31 -4.07
N LEU A 71 -18.95 1.14 -3.51
CA LEU A 71 -19.72 0.11 -4.20
C LEU A 71 -21.17 0.55 -4.43
N LEU A 72 -21.72 1.33 -3.50
CA LEU A 72 -23.10 1.86 -3.56
C LEU A 72 -23.22 3.12 -4.42
N LYS A 73 -22.18 3.96 -4.47
CA LYS A 73 -22.18 5.19 -5.27
C LYS A 73 -22.25 4.94 -6.78
N PRO A 74 -22.67 5.91 -7.60
CA PRO A 74 -22.56 5.85 -9.06
C PRO A 74 -21.14 5.57 -9.55
N TRP A 75 -20.99 5.02 -10.75
CA TRP A 75 -19.67 4.76 -11.37
C TRP A 75 -18.82 6.02 -11.45
N ARG A 76 -19.42 7.12 -11.90
CA ARG A 76 -18.80 8.44 -11.96
C ARG A 76 -18.12 8.84 -10.64
N ASP A 77 -18.83 8.75 -9.51
CA ASP A 77 -18.27 9.12 -8.21
C ASP A 77 -17.04 8.28 -7.80
N LEU A 78 -17.05 6.97 -8.09
CA LEU A 78 -15.89 6.11 -7.84
C LEU A 78 -14.72 6.54 -8.74
N TRP A 79 -15.00 6.81 -10.01
CA TRP A 79 -14.00 7.23 -10.98
C TRP A 79 -13.35 8.56 -10.57
N THR A 80 -14.16 9.61 -10.45
CA THR A 80 -13.75 10.99 -10.13
C THR A 80 -12.93 11.08 -8.84
N VAL A 81 -13.33 10.37 -7.77
CA VAL A 81 -12.76 10.58 -6.44
C VAL A 81 -11.66 9.58 -6.09
N LYS A 82 -11.72 8.36 -6.61
CA LYS A 82 -10.80 7.28 -6.21
C LYS A 82 -9.94 6.80 -7.36
N VAL A 83 -10.53 6.22 -8.39
CA VAL A 83 -9.76 5.57 -9.46
C VAL A 83 -8.92 6.58 -10.21
N ARG A 84 -9.45 7.76 -10.52
CA ARG A 84 -8.70 8.82 -11.20
C ARG A 84 -7.53 9.34 -10.38
N LEU A 85 -7.69 9.51 -9.07
CA LEU A 85 -6.59 9.88 -8.18
C LEU A 85 -5.49 8.82 -8.26
N TYR A 86 -5.85 7.53 -8.14
CA TYR A 86 -4.89 6.43 -8.17
C TYR A 86 -4.19 6.31 -9.51
N LEU A 87 -4.91 6.42 -10.64
CA LEU A 87 -4.32 6.41 -11.97
C LEU A 87 -3.39 7.61 -12.18
N TRP A 88 -3.79 8.81 -11.76
CA TRP A 88 -2.97 10.01 -11.88
C TRP A 88 -1.64 9.87 -11.13
N VAL A 89 -1.71 9.53 -9.83
CA VAL A 89 -0.48 9.38 -9.04
C VAL A 89 0.33 8.18 -9.49
N PHE A 90 -0.29 7.10 -9.93
CA PHE A 90 0.41 5.93 -10.47
C PHE A 90 1.23 6.32 -11.70
N LEU A 91 0.61 6.92 -12.72
CA LEU A 91 1.28 7.27 -13.97
C LEU A 91 2.39 8.29 -13.75
N LEU A 92 2.14 9.32 -12.93
CA LEU A 92 3.12 10.35 -12.67
C LEU A 92 4.32 9.82 -11.87
N TRP A 93 4.07 9.02 -10.83
CA TRP A 93 5.15 8.45 -10.03
C TRP A 93 5.87 7.29 -10.72
N GLU A 94 5.24 6.59 -11.68
CA GLU A 94 5.94 5.66 -12.57
C GLU A 94 7.01 6.36 -13.39
N VAL A 95 6.71 7.55 -13.93
CA VAL A 95 7.69 8.38 -14.64
C VAL A 95 8.82 8.79 -13.69
N ILE A 96 8.49 9.34 -12.52
CA ILE A 96 9.49 9.77 -11.52
C ILE A 96 10.36 8.59 -11.07
N GLY A 97 9.74 7.46 -10.73
CA GLY A 97 10.43 6.24 -10.31
C GLY A 97 11.34 5.68 -11.40
N SER A 98 10.91 5.73 -12.66
CA SER A 98 11.74 5.33 -13.80
C SER A 98 12.97 6.22 -13.95
N ILE A 99 12.81 7.54 -13.84
CA ILE A 99 13.93 8.49 -13.91
C ILE A 99 14.92 8.20 -12.77
N VAL A 100 14.43 8.03 -11.55
CA VAL A 100 15.27 7.74 -10.38
C VAL A 100 15.98 6.39 -10.51
N PHE A 101 15.29 5.38 -11.04
CA PHE A 101 15.91 4.09 -11.35
C PHE A 101 17.03 4.24 -12.38
N LEU A 102 16.83 5.02 -13.44
CA LEU A 102 17.88 5.30 -14.44
C LEU A 102 19.08 6.04 -13.85
N ILE A 103 18.85 6.99 -12.94
CA ILE A 103 19.91 7.64 -12.18
C ILE A 103 20.70 6.61 -11.38
N ASN A 104 20.02 5.71 -10.63
CA ASN A 104 20.69 4.63 -9.90
C ASN A 104 21.55 3.75 -10.81
N GLN A 105 21.02 3.31 -11.96
CA GLN A 105 21.77 2.49 -12.92
C GLN A 105 23.03 3.21 -13.42
N THR A 106 22.91 4.52 -13.70
CA THR A 106 24.04 5.36 -14.11
C THR A 106 25.10 5.46 -13.01
N VAL A 107 24.68 5.74 -11.76
CA VAL A 107 25.58 5.90 -10.60
C VAL A 107 26.30 4.59 -10.26
N THR A 108 25.60 3.46 -10.37
CA THR A 108 26.14 2.12 -10.05
C THR A 108 26.89 1.48 -11.22
N GLY A 109 26.98 2.16 -12.37
CA GLY A 109 27.67 1.66 -13.56
C GLY A 109 26.97 0.47 -14.24
N VAL A 110 25.71 0.19 -13.88
CA VAL A 110 24.90 -0.85 -14.53
C VAL A 110 24.44 -0.31 -15.88
N GLY A 111 24.93 -0.89 -16.97
CA GLY A 111 24.51 -0.51 -18.32
C GLY A 111 22.98 -0.60 -18.49
N PHE A 112 22.38 0.44 -19.08
CA PHE A 112 20.94 0.48 -19.31
C PHE A 112 20.61 0.87 -20.75
N GLY A 113 19.60 0.20 -21.32
CA GLY A 113 19.04 0.58 -22.62
C GLY A 113 17.91 1.58 -22.44
N VAL A 114 18.13 2.85 -22.80
CA VAL A 114 17.08 3.90 -22.77
C VAL A 114 15.81 3.44 -23.49
N ARG A 115 15.96 2.78 -24.64
CA ARG A 115 14.83 2.23 -25.40
C ARG A 115 14.00 1.25 -24.57
N HIS A 116 14.64 0.33 -23.86
CA HIS A 116 13.94 -0.64 -23.01
C HIS A 116 13.23 0.07 -21.85
N ALA A 117 13.90 1.02 -21.18
CA ALA A 117 13.30 1.78 -20.10
C ALA A 117 12.04 2.56 -20.52
N VAL A 118 12.06 3.14 -21.74
CA VAL A 118 10.90 3.81 -22.32
C VAL A 118 9.78 2.82 -22.65
N LEU A 119 10.10 1.67 -23.26
CA LEU A 119 9.11 0.63 -23.56
C LEU A 119 8.45 0.10 -22.28
N ASP A 120 9.23 -0.16 -21.24
CA ASP A 120 8.72 -0.60 -19.95
C ASP A 120 7.83 0.47 -19.29
N LEU A 121 8.16 1.76 -19.46
CA LEU A 121 7.34 2.87 -18.98
C LEU A 121 6.00 2.96 -19.71
N VAL A 122 6.01 2.81 -21.03
CA VAL A 122 4.79 2.77 -21.85
C VAL A 122 3.93 1.56 -21.49
N ALA A 123 4.55 0.42 -21.16
CA ALA A 123 3.85 -0.80 -20.75
C ALA A 123 3.34 -0.76 -19.29
N SER A 124 3.86 0.15 -18.46
CA SER A 124 3.54 0.23 -17.02
C SER A 124 2.05 0.27 -16.65
N PRO A 125 1.12 0.84 -17.44
CA PRO A 125 -0.31 0.80 -17.11
C PRO A 125 -0.90 -0.62 -17.06
N VAL A 126 -0.31 -1.56 -17.81
CA VAL A 126 -0.73 -2.97 -17.87
C VAL A 126 0.21 -3.86 -17.05
N LEU A 127 1.50 -3.51 -17.04
CA LEU A 127 2.56 -4.22 -16.32
C LEU A 127 3.15 -3.26 -15.28
N PRO A 128 2.45 -3.00 -14.16
CA PRO A 128 2.92 -2.04 -13.16
C PRO A 128 4.28 -2.43 -12.61
N ARG A 129 5.11 -1.44 -12.31
CA ARG A 129 6.49 -1.63 -11.88
C ARG A 129 6.71 -1.00 -10.51
N PHE A 130 7.92 -1.26 -10.00
CA PHE A 130 8.36 -0.77 -8.70
C PHE A 130 7.34 -1.10 -7.62
N GLU A 131 7.31 -0.27 -6.59
CA GLU A 131 6.41 -0.44 -5.44
C GLU A 131 5.06 0.22 -5.65
N LEU A 132 4.81 0.75 -6.86
CA LEU A 132 3.57 1.42 -7.24
C LEU A 132 2.44 0.44 -7.59
N TRP A 133 2.78 -0.84 -7.78
CA TRP A 133 1.84 -1.91 -8.08
C TRP A 133 0.68 -2.00 -7.09
N PHE A 134 0.85 -1.60 -5.83
CA PHE A 134 -0.22 -1.67 -4.84
C PHE A 134 -1.36 -0.66 -5.12
N ILE A 135 -1.07 0.58 -5.51
CA ILE A 135 -2.09 1.56 -5.91
C ILE A 135 -2.78 1.14 -7.21
N TRP A 136 -2.02 0.57 -8.14
CA TRP A 136 -2.55 -0.05 -9.33
C TRP A 136 -3.53 -1.19 -8.97
N ALA A 137 -3.13 -2.11 -8.09
CA ALA A 137 -3.95 -3.23 -7.63
C ALA A 137 -5.21 -2.74 -6.91
N LEU A 138 -5.10 -1.73 -6.03
CA LEU A 138 -6.28 -1.13 -5.39
C LEU A 138 -7.27 -0.58 -6.40
N SER A 139 -6.79 0.07 -7.46
CA SER A 139 -7.66 0.60 -8.52
C SER A 139 -8.48 -0.52 -9.17
N ILE A 140 -7.81 -1.62 -9.52
CA ILE A 140 -8.46 -2.82 -10.07
C ILE A 140 -9.43 -3.42 -9.04
N PHE A 141 -9.02 -3.56 -7.79
CA PHE A 141 -9.84 -4.17 -6.73
C PHE A 141 -11.15 -3.40 -6.52
N PHE A 142 -11.11 -2.07 -6.55
CA PHE A 142 -12.30 -1.23 -6.49
C PHE A 142 -13.23 -1.43 -7.70
N ILE A 143 -12.67 -1.53 -8.90
CA ILE A 143 -13.43 -1.76 -10.13
C ILE A 143 -14.09 -3.14 -10.09
N VAL A 144 -13.30 -4.20 -9.84
CA VAL A 144 -13.78 -5.59 -9.80
C VAL A 144 -14.82 -5.77 -8.70
N ALA A 145 -14.57 -5.29 -7.48
CA ALA A 145 -15.54 -5.39 -6.38
C ALA A 145 -16.86 -4.67 -6.70
N LYS A 146 -16.82 -3.57 -7.45
CA LYS A 146 -18.02 -2.85 -7.88
C LYS A 146 -18.76 -3.54 -9.02
N LEU A 147 -18.04 -4.11 -10.00
CA LEU A 147 -18.64 -4.93 -11.05
C LEU A 147 -19.35 -6.15 -10.44
N CYS A 148 -18.70 -6.81 -9.49
CA CYS A 148 -19.22 -7.98 -8.80
C CYS A 148 -20.21 -7.66 -7.67
N ARG A 149 -20.61 -6.39 -7.45
CA ARG A 149 -21.44 -6.02 -6.28
C ARG A 149 -22.80 -6.73 -6.18
N ARG A 150 -23.31 -7.27 -7.30
CA ARG A 150 -24.56 -8.04 -7.36
C ARG A 150 -24.35 -9.55 -7.15
N VAL A 151 -23.10 -10.03 -7.21
CA VAL A 151 -22.72 -11.43 -6.95
C VAL A 151 -22.73 -11.68 -5.45
N ASN A 152 -23.16 -12.87 -5.03
CA ASN A 152 -23.19 -13.26 -3.63
C ASN A 152 -21.81 -13.04 -2.96
N PRO A 153 -21.72 -12.27 -1.86
CA PRO A 153 -20.46 -12.02 -1.16
C PRO A 153 -19.70 -13.29 -0.75
N ARG A 154 -20.40 -14.37 -0.38
CA ARG A 154 -19.78 -15.65 -0.02
C ARG A 154 -19.06 -16.27 -1.21
N LEU A 155 -19.67 -16.23 -2.39
CA LEU A 155 -19.05 -16.74 -3.62
C LEU A 155 -17.80 -15.93 -3.97
N GLN A 156 -17.85 -14.60 -3.83
CA GLN A 156 -16.67 -13.75 -4.07
C GLN A 156 -15.52 -14.10 -3.12
N LEU A 157 -15.80 -14.30 -1.83
CA LEU A 157 -14.78 -14.69 -0.84
C LEU A 157 -14.22 -16.09 -1.11
N VAL A 158 -15.05 -17.06 -1.48
CA VAL A 158 -14.59 -18.43 -1.81
C VAL A 158 -13.70 -18.42 -3.04
N VAL A 159 -14.14 -17.77 -4.12
CA VAL A 159 -13.36 -17.71 -5.37
C VAL A 159 -12.05 -16.94 -5.16
N ALA A 160 -12.11 -15.75 -4.55
CA ALA A 160 -10.90 -14.98 -4.27
C ALA A 160 -9.98 -15.73 -3.30
N GLY A 161 -10.52 -16.42 -2.30
CA GLY A 161 -9.76 -17.23 -1.34
C GLY A 161 -9.04 -18.39 -2.03
N ALA A 162 -9.71 -19.13 -2.90
CA ALA A 162 -9.09 -20.20 -3.68
C ALA A 162 -7.95 -19.68 -4.57
N VAL A 163 -8.17 -18.55 -5.26
CA VAL A 163 -7.12 -17.89 -6.06
C VAL A 163 -5.95 -17.46 -5.18
N SER A 164 -6.22 -16.84 -4.02
CA SER A 164 -5.16 -16.41 -3.10
C SER A 164 -4.40 -17.58 -2.48
N VAL A 165 -5.06 -18.71 -2.19
CA VAL A 165 -4.40 -19.95 -1.73
C VAL A 165 -3.40 -20.44 -2.77
N VAL A 166 -3.82 -20.56 -4.04
CA VAL A 166 -2.93 -20.99 -5.12
C VAL A 166 -1.79 -19.98 -5.31
N ALA A 167 -2.10 -18.69 -5.39
CA ALA A 167 -1.13 -17.61 -5.61
C ALA A 167 -0.09 -17.49 -4.48
N LEU A 168 -0.48 -17.74 -3.23
CA LEU A 168 0.41 -17.70 -2.08
C LEU A 168 1.21 -18.99 -1.87
N SER A 169 0.94 -20.05 -2.64
CA SER A 169 1.63 -21.33 -2.58
C SER A 169 2.70 -21.48 -3.68
N GLY A 170 3.27 -20.35 -4.13
CA GLY A 170 4.35 -20.33 -5.12
C GLY A 170 3.95 -20.01 -6.56
N LEU A 171 2.66 -19.73 -6.85
CA LEU A 171 2.27 -19.24 -8.18
C LEU A 171 2.63 -17.75 -8.32
N ASP A 172 3.70 -17.49 -9.08
CA ASP A 172 4.13 -16.16 -9.47
C ASP A 172 3.94 -15.94 -10.97
N THR A 173 3.36 -14.79 -11.31
CA THR A 173 3.32 -14.26 -12.67
C THR A 173 4.61 -13.49 -12.97
N PRO A 174 4.94 -13.24 -14.24
CA PRO A 174 6.10 -12.41 -14.60
C PRO A 174 6.05 -10.96 -14.12
N ASN A 175 4.93 -10.49 -13.55
CA ASN A 175 4.75 -9.12 -13.11
C ASN A 175 4.26 -9.03 -11.65
N VAL A 176 4.97 -8.23 -10.84
CA VAL A 176 4.71 -8.09 -9.40
C VAL A 176 3.28 -7.64 -9.08
N GLY A 177 2.67 -6.79 -9.92
CA GLY A 177 1.31 -6.29 -9.68
C GLY A 177 0.24 -7.35 -9.91
N TRP A 178 0.38 -8.16 -10.95
CA TRP A 178 -0.52 -9.30 -11.19
C TRP A 178 -0.36 -10.37 -10.11
N SER A 179 0.87 -10.76 -9.77
CA SER A 179 1.15 -11.69 -8.67
C SER A 179 0.56 -11.18 -7.35
N GLY A 180 0.82 -9.93 -7.00
CA GLY A 180 0.28 -9.29 -5.79
C GLY A 180 -1.24 -9.20 -5.81
N SER A 181 -1.86 -8.95 -6.96
CA SER A 181 -3.32 -8.86 -7.08
C SER A 181 -4.00 -10.19 -6.79
N LEU A 182 -3.48 -11.29 -7.36
CA LEU A 182 -4.00 -12.64 -7.12
C LEU A 182 -3.80 -13.06 -5.65
N LYS A 183 -2.63 -12.74 -5.08
CA LYS A 183 -2.29 -13.01 -3.68
C LYS A 183 -3.20 -12.28 -2.69
N TYR A 184 -3.60 -11.04 -2.98
CA TYR A 184 -4.18 -10.16 -1.95
C TYR A 184 -5.62 -9.69 -2.16
N TYR A 185 -6.27 -10.02 -3.28
CA TYR A 185 -7.66 -9.61 -3.52
C TYR A 185 -8.65 -10.14 -2.46
N PHE A 186 -8.45 -11.38 -1.99
CA PHE A 186 -9.23 -11.96 -0.90
C PHE A 186 -9.24 -11.06 0.35
N PHE A 187 -8.07 -10.55 0.75
CA PHE A 187 -7.92 -9.73 1.95
C PHE A 187 -8.63 -8.37 1.81
N PHE A 188 -8.62 -7.79 0.61
CA PHE A 188 -9.42 -6.60 0.33
C PHE A 188 -10.93 -6.87 0.46
N LEU A 189 -11.43 -7.97 -0.11
CA LEU A 189 -12.83 -8.38 0.01
C LEU A 189 -13.22 -8.73 1.46
N ALA A 190 -12.32 -9.35 2.23
CA ALA A 190 -12.51 -9.60 3.66
C ALA A 190 -12.72 -8.27 4.41
N GLY A 191 -11.94 -7.23 4.08
CA GLY A 191 -12.15 -5.88 4.60
C GLY A 191 -13.54 -5.29 4.29
N ILE A 192 -14.13 -5.63 3.14
CA ILE A 192 -15.48 -5.19 2.76
C ILE A 192 -16.55 -5.97 3.53
N TYR A 193 -16.53 -7.29 3.40
CA TYR A 193 -17.64 -8.16 3.81
C TYR A 193 -17.57 -8.60 5.27
N LEU A 194 -16.37 -8.67 5.86
CA LEU A 194 -16.15 -9.04 7.27
C LEU A 194 -15.91 -7.82 8.17
N ARG A 195 -16.29 -6.62 7.71
CA ARG A 195 -16.06 -5.35 8.42
C ARG A 195 -16.47 -5.40 9.89
N SER A 196 -17.68 -5.87 10.21
CA SER A 196 -18.17 -5.91 11.59
C SER A 196 -17.30 -6.79 12.50
N TRP A 197 -16.84 -7.93 11.98
CA TRP A 197 -15.93 -8.83 12.69
C TRP A 197 -14.55 -8.20 12.91
N ILE A 198 -13.98 -7.61 11.86
CA ILE A 198 -12.67 -6.95 11.93
C ILE A 198 -12.69 -5.79 12.95
N ILE A 199 -13.73 -4.96 12.92
CA ILE A 199 -13.91 -3.88 13.90
C ILE A 199 -14.04 -4.43 15.32
N ARG A 200 -14.84 -5.49 15.51
CA ARG A 200 -15.01 -6.15 16.82
C ARG A 200 -13.70 -6.71 17.37
N ILE A 201 -12.89 -7.39 16.55
CA ILE A 201 -11.59 -7.93 16.97
C ILE A 201 -10.69 -6.79 17.45
N GLY A 202 -10.62 -5.69 16.71
CA GLY A 202 -9.80 -4.54 17.10
C GLY A 202 -10.33 -3.76 18.32
N THR A 203 -11.57 -3.97 18.74
CA THR A 203 -12.12 -3.36 19.96
C THR A 203 -12.05 -4.25 21.21
N VAL A 204 -11.63 -5.52 21.11
CA VAL A 204 -11.48 -6.44 22.26
C VAL A 204 -10.55 -5.89 23.36
N ASP A 205 -11.07 -5.58 24.54
CA ASP A 205 -10.29 -5.00 25.65
C ASP A 205 -9.52 -6.00 26.54
N ASN A 206 -9.49 -7.28 26.18
CA ASN A 206 -8.76 -8.30 26.93
C ASN A 206 -7.27 -8.37 26.51
N ARG A 207 -6.36 -7.97 27.42
CA ARG A 207 -4.90 -7.98 27.19
C ARG A 207 -4.34 -9.37 26.93
N LEU A 208 -4.89 -10.42 27.57
CA LEU A 208 -4.44 -11.79 27.36
C LEU A 208 -4.80 -12.27 25.95
N LEU A 209 -6.02 -11.98 25.46
CA LEU A 209 -6.42 -12.35 24.10
C LEU A 209 -5.60 -11.60 23.04
N VAL A 210 -5.32 -10.31 23.27
CA VAL A 210 -4.47 -9.50 22.38
C VAL A 210 -3.03 -10.05 22.36
N GLY A 211 -2.47 -10.34 23.54
CA GLY A 211 -1.14 -10.96 23.66
C GLY A 211 -1.07 -12.34 23.03
N ALA A 212 -2.08 -13.18 23.24
CA ALA A 212 -2.19 -14.50 22.62
C ALA A 212 -2.27 -14.42 21.09
N ALA A 213 -3.06 -13.49 20.54
CA ALA A 213 -3.13 -13.30 19.09
C ALA A 213 -1.77 -12.89 18.49
N MET A 214 -1.03 -11.99 19.15
CA MET A 214 0.31 -11.61 18.73
C MET A 214 1.30 -12.77 18.85
N PHE A 215 1.25 -13.51 19.97
CA PHE A 215 2.10 -14.67 20.19
C PHE A 215 1.87 -15.77 19.15
N VAL A 216 0.61 -16.12 18.88
CA VAL A 216 0.24 -17.11 17.87
C VAL A 216 0.74 -16.67 16.49
N TRP A 217 0.60 -15.39 16.13
CA TRP A 217 1.14 -14.89 14.88
C TRP A 217 2.65 -15.05 14.80
N VAL A 218 3.40 -14.59 15.81
CA VAL A 218 4.86 -14.73 15.85
C VAL A 218 5.26 -16.21 15.78
N ALA A 219 4.66 -17.07 16.60
CA ALA A 219 4.97 -18.50 16.63
C ALA A 219 4.71 -19.18 15.27
N VAL A 220 3.55 -18.94 14.65
CA VAL A 220 3.22 -19.53 13.33
C VAL A 220 4.15 -19.00 12.25
N THR A 221 4.39 -17.69 12.20
CA THR A 221 5.27 -17.08 11.19
C THR A 221 6.71 -17.58 11.34
N THR A 222 7.25 -17.64 12.56
CA THR A 222 8.58 -18.18 12.83
C THR A 222 8.66 -19.66 12.45
N THR A 223 7.63 -20.45 12.75
CA THR A 223 7.59 -21.88 12.37
C THR A 223 7.58 -22.04 10.85
N VAL A 224 6.76 -21.26 10.14
CA VAL A 224 6.71 -21.29 8.66
C VAL A 224 8.05 -20.91 8.05
N ALA A 225 8.73 -19.91 8.61
CA ALA A 225 10.05 -19.48 8.14
C ALA A 225 11.13 -20.53 8.39
N LEU A 226 11.28 -21.00 9.64
CA LEU A 226 12.33 -21.95 10.03
C LEU A 226 12.20 -23.31 9.35
N LEU A 227 10.98 -23.76 9.08
CA LEU A 227 10.71 -25.03 8.42
C LEU A 227 10.56 -24.92 6.90
N GLY A 228 10.72 -23.73 6.31
CA GLY A 228 10.60 -23.52 4.86
C GLY A 228 9.20 -23.84 4.31
N LEU A 229 8.14 -23.66 5.10
CA LEU A 229 6.78 -24.10 4.76
C LEU A 229 5.99 -23.10 3.90
N ARG A 230 6.67 -22.08 3.35
CA ARG A 230 6.02 -20.98 2.64
C ARG A 230 5.29 -21.45 1.38
N ASP A 231 5.92 -22.35 0.62
CA ASP A 231 5.38 -22.81 -0.66
C ASP A 231 4.45 -24.04 -0.52
N VAL A 232 4.28 -24.54 0.71
CA VAL A 232 3.34 -25.62 0.99
C VAL A 232 1.92 -25.11 0.78
N PHE A 233 1.15 -25.86 -0.02
CA PHE A 233 -0.18 -25.49 -0.46
C PHE A 233 -1.08 -25.00 0.68
N GLY A 234 -1.46 -23.73 0.64
CA GLY A 234 -2.37 -23.08 1.58
C GLY A 234 -1.77 -22.68 2.93
N LEU A 235 -0.59 -23.17 3.33
CA LEU A 235 -0.03 -22.84 4.65
C LEU A 235 0.31 -21.36 4.78
N TYR A 236 0.91 -20.76 3.76
CA TYR A 236 1.21 -19.33 3.82
C TYR A 236 -0.04 -18.44 3.76
N PHE A 237 -1.13 -18.90 3.12
CA PHE A 237 -2.43 -18.23 3.20
C PHE A 237 -2.98 -18.25 4.64
N LEU A 238 -2.91 -19.39 5.32
CA LEU A 238 -3.30 -19.48 6.74
C LEU A 238 -2.42 -18.59 7.63
N ASN A 239 -1.11 -18.57 7.39
CA ASN A 239 -0.19 -17.67 8.08
C ASN A 239 -0.59 -16.20 7.85
N CYS A 240 -1.01 -15.83 6.63
CA CYS A 240 -1.52 -14.49 6.34
C CYS A 240 -2.81 -14.17 7.11
N LEU A 241 -3.73 -15.12 7.28
CA LEU A 241 -4.94 -14.92 8.10
C LEU A 241 -4.59 -14.65 9.56
N VAL A 242 -3.69 -15.46 10.13
CA VAL A 242 -3.18 -15.27 11.49
C VAL A 242 -2.45 -13.92 11.59
N GLY A 243 -1.66 -13.57 10.58
CA GLY A 243 -0.97 -12.29 10.46
C GLY A 243 -1.91 -11.08 10.45
N VAL A 244 -3.07 -11.16 9.79
CA VAL A 244 -4.10 -10.11 9.88
C VAL A 244 -4.58 -9.93 11.32
N VAL A 245 -4.90 -11.02 12.03
CA VAL A 245 -5.39 -10.96 13.41
C VAL A 245 -4.29 -10.42 14.35
N GLY A 246 -3.06 -10.92 14.24
CA GLY A 246 -1.90 -10.42 14.97
C GLY A 246 -1.59 -8.96 14.66
N GLY A 247 -1.74 -8.54 13.41
CA GLY A 247 -1.58 -7.16 12.95
C GLY A 247 -2.64 -6.22 13.50
N ILE A 248 -3.90 -6.65 13.59
CA ILE A 248 -4.98 -5.90 14.27
C ILE A 248 -4.66 -5.77 15.77
N ALA A 249 -4.25 -6.87 16.42
CA ALA A 249 -3.85 -6.87 17.83
C ALA A 249 -2.69 -5.90 18.09
N PHE A 250 -1.65 -5.91 17.26
CA PHE A 250 -0.51 -5.00 17.33
C PHE A 250 -0.89 -3.54 17.06
N SER A 251 -1.74 -3.29 16.07
CA SER A 251 -2.26 -1.95 15.77
C SER A 251 -3.07 -1.38 16.95
N ARG A 252 -3.77 -2.28 17.66
CA ARG A 252 -4.57 -1.93 18.82
C ARG A 252 -3.70 -1.61 20.04
N THR A 253 -2.65 -2.38 20.34
CA THR A 253 -1.75 -2.07 21.46
C THR A 253 -1.10 -0.70 21.29
N LEU A 254 -0.82 -0.31 20.05
CA LEU A 254 -0.18 0.96 19.71
C LEU A 254 -1.16 2.11 19.44
N ARG A 255 -2.47 1.91 19.64
CA ARG A 255 -3.51 2.92 19.30
C ARG A 255 -3.33 4.26 20.02
N GLY A 256 -2.67 4.26 21.19
CA GLY A 256 -2.39 5.48 21.97
C GLY A 256 -1.21 6.31 21.42
N VAL A 257 -0.39 5.72 20.55
CA VAL A 257 0.77 6.37 19.96
C VAL A 257 0.32 7.29 18.82
N ARG A 258 0.08 8.57 19.17
CA ARG A 258 -0.56 9.56 18.28
C ARG A 258 0.09 9.67 16.91
N TRP A 259 1.41 9.58 16.83
CA TRP A 259 2.15 9.74 15.57
C TRP A 259 1.92 8.60 14.58
N LEU A 260 1.72 7.36 15.05
CA LEU A 260 1.35 6.23 14.17
C LEU A 260 -0.02 6.47 13.53
N GLY A 261 -1.00 6.91 14.32
CA GLY A 261 -2.30 7.30 13.80
C GLY A 261 -2.24 8.51 12.85
N MET A 262 -1.35 9.48 13.10
CA MET A 262 -1.12 10.60 12.19
C MET A 262 -0.59 10.11 10.84
N ILE A 263 0.48 9.30 10.84
CA ILE A 263 1.06 8.70 9.62
C ILE A 263 0.00 7.91 8.85
N GLY A 264 -0.80 7.10 9.55
CA GLY A 264 -1.88 6.31 8.94
C GLY A 264 -2.99 7.13 8.27
N ARG A 265 -3.16 8.40 8.63
CA ARG A 265 -4.08 9.31 7.94
C ARG A 265 -3.50 9.91 6.66
N ILE A 266 -2.16 9.98 6.57
CA ILE A 266 -1.42 10.57 5.45
C ILE A 266 -0.46 9.55 4.80
N THR A 267 -0.94 8.33 4.54
CA THR A 267 -0.09 7.27 3.97
C THR A 267 0.32 7.51 2.52
N LEU A 268 -0.49 8.24 1.74
CA LEU A 268 -0.30 8.37 0.28
C LEU A 268 1.05 9.01 -0.08
N PRO A 269 1.47 10.14 0.51
CA PRO A 269 2.74 10.75 0.14
C PRO A 269 3.95 9.89 0.51
N ILE A 270 3.89 9.21 1.66
CA ILE A 270 4.93 8.24 2.05
C ILE A 270 5.00 7.11 1.03
N TYR A 271 3.87 6.50 0.71
CA TYR A 271 3.78 5.42 -0.27
C TYR A 271 4.41 5.80 -1.61
N LEU A 272 4.12 6.99 -2.13
CA LEU A 272 4.62 7.41 -3.43
C LEU A 272 6.12 7.76 -3.43
N ALA A 273 6.57 8.49 -2.41
CA ALA A 273 7.90 9.10 -2.42
C ALA A 273 8.99 8.24 -1.77
N HIS A 274 8.65 7.32 -0.86
CA HIS A 274 9.68 6.59 -0.09
C HIS A 274 10.62 5.77 -0.98
N THR A 275 10.11 5.04 -1.98
CA THR A 275 10.97 4.19 -2.83
C THR A 275 11.96 5.02 -3.66
N PRO A 276 11.56 6.07 -4.41
CA PRO A 276 12.53 6.93 -5.08
C PRO A 276 13.60 7.50 -4.14
N ILE A 277 13.23 7.92 -2.93
CA ILE A 277 14.18 8.44 -1.94
C ILE A 277 15.14 7.34 -1.47
N VAL A 278 14.61 6.15 -1.17
CA VAL A 278 15.40 4.98 -0.78
C VAL A 278 16.40 4.60 -1.87
N ILE A 279 15.96 4.57 -3.13
CA ILE A 279 16.82 4.29 -4.29
C ILE A 279 17.98 5.28 -4.31
N LEU A 280 17.70 6.59 -4.38
CA LEU A 280 18.73 7.62 -4.47
C LEU A 280 19.75 7.56 -3.33
N ILE A 281 19.27 7.40 -2.09
CA ILE A 281 20.17 7.31 -0.94
C ILE A 281 20.99 6.01 -1.02
N SER A 282 20.37 4.88 -1.35
CA SER A 282 21.11 3.60 -1.48
C SER A 282 22.17 3.65 -2.59
N SER A 283 21.91 4.33 -3.71
CA SER A 283 22.88 4.54 -4.79
C SER A 283 24.07 5.38 -4.35
N VAL A 284 23.85 6.37 -3.48
CA VAL A 284 24.94 7.18 -2.93
C VAL A 284 25.73 6.36 -1.90
N LEU A 285 25.05 5.62 -1.02
CA LEU A 285 25.70 4.79 -0.01
C LEU A 285 26.54 3.66 -0.62
N SER A 286 26.18 3.17 -1.81
CA SER A 286 26.94 2.14 -2.52
C SER A 286 28.21 2.63 -3.21
N LEU A 287 28.45 3.95 -3.23
CA LEU A 287 29.68 4.49 -3.79
C LEU A 287 30.91 3.96 -3.02
N PRO A 288 32.01 3.59 -3.71
CA PRO A 288 33.17 2.96 -3.08
C PRO A 288 33.74 3.73 -1.88
N ILE A 289 33.65 5.06 -1.91
CA ILE A 289 34.14 5.94 -0.84
C ILE A 289 33.30 5.86 0.45
N LEU A 290 32.01 5.51 0.34
CA LEU A 290 31.09 5.41 1.50
C LEU A 290 30.86 3.97 1.93
N LEU A 291 30.94 3.01 1.00
CA LEU A 291 30.55 1.62 1.22
C LEU A 291 31.20 1.01 2.47
N SER A 292 32.52 1.13 2.61
CA SER A 292 33.26 0.54 3.74
C SER A 292 32.87 1.15 5.10
N ALA A 293 32.60 2.46 5.15
CA ALA A 293 32.19 3.13 6.38
C ALA A 293 30.76 2.73 6.78
N VAL A 294 29.86 2.64 5.80
CA VAL A 294 28.46 2.28 6.02
C VAL A 294 28.32 0.79 6.35
N ALA A 295 29.20 -0.07 5.81
CA ALA A 295 29.21 -1.51 6.09
C ALA A 295 29.32 -1.81 7.60
N VAL A 296 30.07 -0.99 8.36
CA VAL A 296 30.23 -1.13 9.81
C VAL A 296 28.89 -1.01 10.56
N ILE A 297 27.98 -0.16 10.06
CA ILE A 297 26.66 0.09 10.66
C ILE A 297 25.51 -0.52 9.86
N ALA A 298 25.82 -1.32 8.83
CA ALA A 298 24.83 -1.92 7.93
C ALA A 298 23.66 -2.61 8.64
N PRO A 299 23.85 -3.34 9.78
CA PRO A 299 22.74 -3.99 10.48
C PRO A 299 21.61 -3.05 10.93
N VAL A 300 21.88 -1.77 11.17
CA VAL A 300 20.86 -0.77 11.58
C VAL A 300 20.43 0.15 10.43
N MET A 301 21.13 0.12 9.30
CA MET A 301 20.89 1.01 8.17
C MET A 301 19.47 0.93 7.58
N PRO A 302 18.81 -0.23 7.47
CA PRO A 302 17.43 -0.28 6.99
C PRO A 302 16.46 0.57 7.82
N LEU A 303 16.63 0.61 9.15
CA LEU A 303 15.80 1.43 10.03
C LEU A 303 16.07 2.93 9.83
N ILE A 304 17.34 3.31 9.76
CA ILE A 304 17.76 4.70 9.54
C ILE A 304 17.24 5.19 8.19
N LEU A 305 17.45 4.40 7.14
CA LEU A 305 17.03 4.72 5.78
C LEU A 305 15.50 4.82 5.67
N ALA A 306 14.77 3.89 6.26
CA ALA A 306 13.30 3.93 6.27
C ALA A 306 12.77 5.16 7.00
N ALA A 307 13.30 5.47 8.18
CA ALA A 307 12.93 6.66 8.94
C ALA A 307 13.22 7.93 8.13
N THR A 308 14.39 8.00 7.50
CA THR A 308 14.83 9.14 6.67
C THR A 308 13.90 9.31 5.47
N ALA A 309 13.61 8.23 4.74
CA ALA A 309 12.72 8.25 3.58
C ALA A 309 11.31 8.68 3.95
N VAL A 310 10.76 8.22 5.08
CA VAL A 310 9.45 8.63 5.58
C VAL A 310 9.44 10.12 5.94
N LEU A 311 10.45 10.60 6.67
CA LEU A 311 10.55 12.01 7.06
C LEU A 311 10.68 12.93 5.83
N LEU A 312 11.54 12.56 4.87
CA LEU A 312 11.70 13.29 3.62
C LEU A 312 10.43 13.26 2.77
N ALA A 313 9.74 12.12 2.66
CA ALA A 313 8.46 12.04 1.95
C ALA A 313 7.40 12.98 2.55
N LEU A 314 7.32 13.05 3.89
CA LEU A 314 6.43 13.97 4.58
C LEU A 314 6.83 15.44 4.38
N ALA A 315 8.12 15.75 4.40
CA ALA A 315 8.64 17.09 4.14
C ALA A 315 8.36 17.53 2.70
N LEU A 316 8.61 16.65 1.72
CA LEU A 316 8.30 16.89 0.30
C LEU A 316 6.81 17.14 0.09
N ASN A 317 5.93 16.37 0.72
CA ASN A 317 4.49 16.60 0.63
C ASN A 317 4.10 17.96 1.22
N ARG A 318 4.64 18.31 2.39
CA ARG A 318 4.37 19.61 3.03
C ARG A 318 4.83 20.77 2.17
N PHE A 319 5.99 20.67 1.54
CA PHE A 319 6.50 21.66 0.61
C PHE A 319 5.65 21.73 -0.67
N ALA A 320 5.37 20.58 -1.28
CA ALA A 320 4.58 20.47 -2.50
C ALA A 320 3.16 21.02 -2.34
N SER A 321 2.53 20.82 -1.18
CA SER A 321 1.17 21.31 -0.89
C SER A 321 0.98 22.83 -1.03
N ARG A 322 2.07 23.60 -1.02
CA ARG A 322 2.08 25.07 -1.12
C ARG A 322 2.34 25.60 -2.54
N SER A 323 2.52 24.73 -3.52
CA SER A 323 2.87 25.10 -4.90
C SER A 323 2.15 24.23 -5.93
N TRP A 324 2.46 24.44 -7.21
CA TRP A 324 1.96 23.58 -8.30
C TRP A 324 2.44 22.12 -8.18
N LEU A 325 3.50 21.87 -7.40
CA LEU A 325 4.01 20.52 -7.11
C LEU A 325 3.01 19.65 -6.34
N ARG A 326 1.95 20.23 -5.75
CA ARG A 326 0.84 19.46 -5.16
C ARG A 326 0.27 18.44 -6.15
N TYR A 327 0.34 18.73 -7.46
CA TYR A 327 -0.12 17.82 -8.49
C TYR A 327 0.67 16.51 -8.59
N ALA A 328 1.82 16.41 -7.91
CA ALA A 328 2.48 15.12 -7.68
C ALA A 328 1.60 14.16 -6.85
N TYR A 329 0.74 14.67 -5.97
CA TYR A 329 -0.01 13.88 -4.99
C TYR A 329 -1.53 13.92 -5.22
N GLU A 330 -2.03 14.85 -6.04
CA GLU A 330 -3.45 15.00 -6.37
C GLU A 330 -3.67 15.41 -7.84
N PRO A 331 -4.77 15.02 -8.48
CA PRO A 331 -5.04 15.40 -9.86
C PRO A 331 -5.40 16.91 -9.97
N PRO A 332 -4.99 17.61 -11.05
CA PRO A 332 -5.27 19.03 -11.21
C PRO A 332 -6.76 19.35 -11.46
N PRO A 333 -7.21 20.59 -11.19
CA PRO A 333 -8.62 20.98 -11.29
C PRO A 333 -9.22 20.85 -12.69
N PHE A 334 -8.47 21.09 -13.77
CA PHE A 334 -8.99 20.92 -15.13
C PHE A 334 -9.28 19.45 -15.49
N VAL A 335 -8.62 18.51 -14.79
CA VAL A 335 -8.92 17.08 -14.83
C VAL A 335 -10.20 16.77 -14.03
N THR A 336 -10.63 17.67 -13.13
CA THR A 336 -11.85 17.55 -12.31
C THR A 336 -13.03 18.40 -12.79
N GLU A 337 -12.82 19.49 -13.54
CA GLU A 337 -13.85 20.44 -14.01
C GLU A 337 -14.60 20.02 -15.27
N LEU A 338 -14.03 19.18 -16.15
CA LEU A 338 -14.75 18.69 -17.34
C LEU A 338 -16.08 18.00 -16.97
N GLU A 339 -16.13 17.33 -15.81
CA GLU A 339 -17.33 16.65 -15.29
C GLU A 339 -18.35 17.61 -14.64
N TRP A 340 -17.93 18.82 -14.25
CA TRP A 340 -18.81 19.84 -13.67
C TRP A 340 -19.50 20.69 -14.75
N ARG A 341 -18.81 20.97 -15.87
CA ARG A 341 -19.38 21.72 -16.99
C ARG A 341 -20.46 20.92 -17.75
N GLN A 342 -20.28 19.61 -17.94
CA GLN A 342 -21.33 18.72 -18.49
C GLN A 342 -22.62 18.69 -17.64
N ARG A 343 -22.53 18.89 -16.31
CA ARG A 343 -23.71 18.96 -15.43
C ARG A 343 -24.56 20.22 -15.61
N ARG A 344 -23.99 21.29 -16.16
CA ARG A 344 -24.72 22.55 -16.45
C ARG A 344 -25.40 22.51 -17.81
N SER A 345 -24.81 21.82 -18.80
CA SER A 345 -25.42 21.69 -20.14
C SER A 345 -26.60 20.73 -20.18
N ASP A 346 -26.62 19.69 -19.33
CA ASP A 346 -27.66 18.65 -19.35
C ASP A 346 -28.87 18.95 -18.45
N ARG A 347 -28.93 20.13 -17.83
CA ARG A 347 -30.15 20.58 -17.14
C ARG A 347 -31.04 21.28 -18.16
N PRO A 348 -32.30 20.84 -18.37
CA PRO A 348 -33.26 21.63 -19.13
C PRO A 348 -33.35 23.01 -18.49
N THR A 349 -33.08 24.05 -19.27
CA THR A 349 -33.41 25.42 -18.90
C THR A 349 -34.90 25.45 -18.61
N ARG A 350 -35.28 25.56 -17.33
CA ARG A 350 -36.66 25.91 -16.97
C ARG A 350 -36.96 27.24 -17.64
N SER A 351 -37.78 27.18 -18.67
CA SER A 351 -38.40 28.35 -19.29
C SER A 351 -39.07 29.16 -18.19
N ALA A 352 -38.69 30.44 -18.10
CA ALA A 352 -39.36 31.40 -17.23
C ALA A 352 -40.82 31.53 -17.68
N GLU A 353 -41.76 31.29 -16.77
CA GLU A 353 -43.15 31.72 -16.96
C GLU A 353 -43.22 33.25 -16.82
N PRO A 354 -43.86 33.95 -17.77
CA PRO A 354 -44.09 35.39 -17.65
C PRO A 354 -45.23 35.65 -16.65
N THR A 355 -45.00 36.65 -15.79
CA THR A 355 -45.95 37.20 -14.81
C THR A 355 -47.17 37.84 -15.43
#